data_AF-A0A660CKU7-F1
#
_entry.id   AF-A0A660CKU7-F1
#
_cell.length_a   1.000
_cell.length_b   1.000
_cell.length_c   1.000
_cell.angle_alpha   90.00
_cell.angle_beta   90.00
_cell.angle_gamma   90.00
#
_symmetry.space_group_name_H-M   'P 1'
#
loop_
_entity.id
_entity.type
_entity.pdbx_description
1 polymer ?
#
loop_
_entity_poly.entity_id
_entity_poly.type
_entity_poly.pdbx_seq_one_letter_code
_entity_poly.pdbx_strand_id
1 'polypeptide(L)'
;MSGGQQVNADGLRAAGEAYAHEGEELKTAGSKIETNVSSEKVGKAWADVAKSYVDAISKYRDAVNKCGAEASGLGDKMAQAGKAYKDGETVSTETIASKGAEL
;
A
#
# COMPACT_ATOMS: atom_id res chain seq x y z
N MET A 1 22.36 -5.75 28.73
CA MET A 1 21.53 -4.57 28.37
C MET A 1 21.43 -4.55 26.86
N SER A 2 20.36 -5.09 26.28
CA SER A 2 20.12 -4.93 24.84
C SER A 2 19.76 -3.46 24.63
N GLY A 3 20.62 -2.72 23.94
CA GLY A 3 20.31 -1.35 23.54
C GLY A 3 19.07 -1.37 22.67
N GLY A 4 17.92 -1.02 23.26
CA GLY A 4 16.66 -0.95 22.56
C GLY A 4 16.78 0.12 21.49
N GLN A 5 16.66 -0.29 20.22
CA GLN A 5 16.43 0.68 19.17
C GLN A 5 15.11 1.35 19.49
N GLN A 6 15.14 2.64 19.84
CA GLN A 6 13.95 3.45 20.03
C GLN A 6 13.27 3.56 18.67
N VAL A 7 12.26 2.72 18.43
CA VAL A 7 11.54 2.71 17.16
C VAL A 7 10.60 3.91 17.15
N ASN A 8 10.71 4.76 16.12
CA ASN A 8 9.75 5.83 15.91
C ASN A 8 8.41 5.24 15.43
N ALA A 9 7.62 4.72 16.37
CA ALA A 9 6.35 4.05 16.13
C ALA A 9 5.34 4.96 15.41
N ASP A 10 5.30 6.25 15.79
CA ASP A 10 4.43 7.24 15.15
C ASP A 10 4.88 7.54 13.71
N GLY A 11 6.19 7.63 13.46
CA GLY A 11 6.74 7.78 12.12
C GLY A 11 6.46 6.58 11.23
N LEU A 12 6.54 5.36 11.78
CA LEU A 12 6.23 4.13 11.05
C LEU A 12 4.74 4.03 10.73
N ARG A 13 3.86 4.40 11.67
CA ARG A 13 2.42 4.46 11.45
C ARG A 13 2.05 5.48 10.38
N ALA A 14 2.61 6.69 10.47
CA ALA A 14 2.37 7.76 9.49
C ALA A 14 2.84 7.36 8.08
N ALA A 15 4.01 6.73 7.96
CA ALA A 15 4.47 6.17 6.70
C ALA A 15 3.52 5.07 6.19
N GLY A 16 3.03 4.21 7.07
CA GLY A 16 2.05 3.17 6.73
C GLY A 16 0.75 3.74 6.17
N GLU A 17 0.20 4.78 6.81
CA GLU A 17 -1.00 5.49 6.34
C GLU A 17 -0.78 6.15 4.98
N ALA A 18 0.39 6.77 4.75
CA ALA A 18 0.73 7.37 3.47
C ALA A 18 0.79 6.33 2.33
N TYR A 19 1.46 5.20 2.54
CA TYR A 19 1.52 4.12 1.55
C TYR A 19 0.16 3.47 1.30
N ALA A 20 -0.67 3.34 2.34
CA ALA A 20 -2.04 2.86 2.19
C ALA A 20 -2.85 3.77 1.27
N HIS A 21 -2.80 5.08 1.52
CA HIS A 21 -3.47 6.10 0.72
C HIS A 21 -2.98 6.12 -0.74
N GLU A 22 -1.67 6.18 -0.97
CA GLU A 22 -1.10 6.14 -2.32
C GLU A 22 -1.49 4.86 -3.07
N GLY A 23 -1.54 3.72 -2.37
CA GLY A 23 -2.00 2.46 -2.93
C GLY A 23 -3.47 2.49 -3.39
N GLU A 24 -4.35 3.16 -2.64
CA GLU A 24 -5.75 3.37 -3.02
C GLU A 24 -5.89 4.35 -4.20
N GLU A 25 -5.11 5.43 -4.23
CA GLU A 25 -5.06 6.36 -5.36
C GLU A 25 -4.62 5.67 -6.64
N LEU A 26 -3.61 4.79 -6.57
CA LEU A 26 -3.15 3.99 -7.70
C LEU A 26 -4.22 3.01 -8.19
N LYS A 27 -4.94 2.32 -7.29
CA LYS A 27 -6.07 1.46 -7.68
C LYS A 27 -7.19 2.26 -8.36
N THR A 28 -7.45 3.47 -7.84
CA THR A 28 -8.46 4.39 -8.40
C THR A 28 -8.02 4.93 -9.78
N ALA A 29 -6.74 5.21 -9.96
CA ALA A 29 -6.20 5.59 -11.25
C ALA A 29 -6.28 4.42 -12.23
N GLY A 30 -5.93 3.21 -11.77
CA GLY A 30 -6.01 1.97 -12.52
C GLY A 30 -7.43 1.67 -13.03
N SER A 31 -8.45 1.82 -12.19
CA SER A 31 -9.84 1.60 -12.59
C SER A 31 -10.35 2.58 -13.65
N LYS A 32 -9.75 3.78 -13.75
CA LYS A 32 -10.07 4.78 -14.77
C LYS A 32 -9.36 4.51 -16.11
N ILE A 33 -8.42 3.57 -16.16
CA ILE A 33 -7.74 3.19 -17.41
C ILE A 33 -8.67 2.24 -18.17
N GLU A 34 -9.43 2.82 -19.10
CA GLU A 34 -10.30 2.07 -20.01
C GLU A 34 -9.89 2.29 -21.47
N THR A 35 -9.91 1.21 -22.25
CA THR A 35 -9.76 1.30 -23.71
C THR A 35 -11.10 1.44 -24.37
N ASN A 36 -11.37 2.62 -24.92
CA ASN A 36 -12.58 2.87 -25.71
C ASN A 36 -12.45 2.41 -27.17
N VAL A 37 -11.49 1.54 -27.47
CA VAL A 37 -11.13 1.09 -28.82
C VAL A 37 -11.55 -0.37 -29.00
N SER A 38 -12.36 -0.64 -30.04
CA SER A 38 -12.76 -1.99 -30.44
C SER A 38 -12.65 -2.13 -31.96
N SER A 39 -12.54 -3.36 -32.46
CA SER A 39 -12.54 -3.66 -33.89
C SER A 39 -13.78 -3.15 -34.62
N GLU A 40 -14.90 -2.99 -33.91
CA GLU A 40 -16.14 -2.40 -34.41
C GLU A 40 -16.00 -0.88 -34.66
N LYS A 41 -15.19 -0.18 -33.84
CA LYS A 41 -14.97 1.27 -33.95
C LYS A 41 -13.89 1.64 -34.97
N VAL A 42 -12.87 0.81 -35.14
CA VAL A 42 -11.73 1.12 -36.04
C VAL A 42 -11.81 0.43 -37.42
N GLY A 43 -12.76 -0.48 -37.60
CA GLY A 43 -12.93 -1.27 -38.82
C GLY A 43 -11.92 -2.42 -38.94
N LYS A 44 -12.27 -3.45 -39.72
CA LYS A 44 -11.51 -4.71 -39.84
C LYS A 44 -10.06 -4.54 -40.31
N ALA A 45 -9.78 -3.54 -41.14
CA ALA A 45 -8.43 -3.26 -41.65
C ALA A 45 -7.44 -2.83 -40.56
N TRP A 46 -7.93 -2.31 -39.43
CA TRP A 46 -7.13 -1.83 -38.30
C TRP A 46 -7.27 -2.71 -37.06
N ALA A 47 -7.87 -3.90 -37.19
CA ALA A 47 -8.15 -4.79 -36.08
C ALA A 47 -6.88 -5.20 -35.32
N ASP A 48 -5.78 -5.45 -36.02
CA ASP A 48 -4.50 -5.84 -35.38
C ASP A 48 -3.87 -4.69 -34.59
N VAL A 49 -4.00 -3.45 -35.07
CA VAL A 49 -3.52 -2.25 -34.38
C VAL A 49 -4.38 -1.99 -33.14
N ALA A 50 -5.70 -2.08 -33.27
CA ALA A 50 -6.62 -1.95 -32.15
C ALA A 50 -6.39 -3.02 -31.09
N LYS A 51 -6.16 -4.27 -31.48
CA LYS A 51 -5.80 -5.35 -30.57
C LYS A 51 -4.52 -5.05 -29.80
N SER A 52 -3.45 -4.67 -30.51
CA SER A 52 -2.16 -4.34 -29.88
C SER A 52 -2.29 -3.18 -28.89
N TYR A 53 -3.11 -2.18 -29.21
CA TYR A 53 -3.40 -1.05 -28.33
C TYR A 53 -4.18 -1.47 -27.07
N VAL A 54 -5.24 -2.27 -27.23
CA VAL A 54 -6.03 -2.82 -26.11
C VAL A 54 -5.16 -3.69 -25.21
N ASP A 55 -4.31 -4.53 -25.77
CA ASP A 55 -3.39 -5.38 -25.02
C ASP A 55 -2.38 -4.54 -24.22
N ALA A 56 -1.80 -3.50 -24.83
CA ALA A 56 -0.84 -2.61 -24.18
C ALA A 56 -1.47 -1.85 -23.00
N ILE A 57 -2.66 -1.29 -23.19
CA ILE A 57 -3.35 -0.56 -22.12
C ILE A 57 -3.85 -1.48 -21.04
N SER A 58 -4.32 -2.68 -21.38
CA SER A 58 -4.72 -3.68 -20.38
C SER A 58 -3.53 -4.05 -19.49
N LYS A 59 -2.36 -4.31 -20.08
CA LYS A 59 -1.13 -4.57 -19.31
C LYS A 59 -0.74 -3.39 -18.43
N TYR A 60 -0.87 -2.17 -18.94
CA TYR A 60 -0.58 -0.97 -18.15
C TYR A 60 -1.53 -0.81 -16.96
N ARG A 61 -2.84 -0.96 -17.18
CA ARG A 61 -3.85 -0.97 -16.11
C ARG A 61 -3.53 -2.01 -15.04
N ASP A 62 -3.23 -3.24 -15.47
CA ASP A 62 -2.97 -4.34 -14.54
C ASP A 62 -1.70 -4.07 -13.72
N ALA A 63 -0.66 -3.48 -14.32
CA ALA A 63 0.54 -3.05 -13.62
C ALA A 63 0.28 -1.94 -12.59
N VAL A 64 -0.54 -0.94 -12.93
CA VAL A 64 -0.94 0.14 -12.00
C VAL A 64 -1.73 -0.43 -10.82
N ASN A 65 -2.70 -1.31 -11.09
CA ASN A 65 -3.48 -1.97 -10.05
C ASN A 65 -2.61 -2.82 -9.13
N LYS A 66 -1.65 -3.56 -9.70
CA LYS A 66 -0.69 -4.36 -8.92
C LYS A 66 0.18 -3.47 -8.02
N CYS A 67 0.73 -2.39 -8.56
CA CYS A 67 1.51 -1.42 -7.80
C CYS A 67 0.70 -0.84 -6.63
N GLY A 68 -0.56 -0.44 -6.89
CA GLY A 68 -1.45 0.04 -5.84
C GLY A 68 -1.75 -1.00 -4.76
N ALA A 69 -1.92 -2.28 -5.14
CA ALA A 69 -2.10 -3.36 -4.18
C ALA A 69 -0.86 -3.61 -3.30
N GLU A 70 0.33 -3.59 -3.90
CA GLU A 70 1.60 -3.75 -3.18
C GLU A 70 1.88 -2.57 -2.24
N ALA A 71 1.61 -1.33 -2.68
CA ALA A 71 1.72 -0.13 -1.86
C ALA A 71 0.76 -0.16 -0.67
N SER A 72 -0.53 -0.49 -0.88
CA SER A 72 -1.47 -0.65 0.23
C SER A 72 -1.00 -1.72 1.23
N GLY A 73 -0.54 -2.87 0.72
CA GLY A 73 -0.06 -3.96 1.58
C GLY A 73 1.21 -3.63 2.36
N LEU A 74 2.09 -2.79 1.82
CA LEU A 74 3.23 -2.24 2.56
C LEU A 74 2.74 -1.29 3.66
N GLY A 75 1.80 -0.42 3.32
CA GLY A 75 1.18 0.51 4.26
C GLY A 75 0.58 -0.19 5.47
N ASP A 76 -0.21 -1.24 5.24
CA ASP A 76 -0.84 -2.05 6.29
C ASP A 76 0.19 -2.67 7.23
N LYS A 77 1.30 -3.21 6.68
CA LYS A 77 2.38 -3.81 7.48
C LYS A 77 3.09 -2.78 8.34
N MET A 78 3.35 -1.59 7.79
CA MET A 78 3.98 -0.49 8.54
C MET A 78 3.06 0.03 9.65
N ALA A 79 1.77 0.21 9.36
CA ALA A 79 0.79 0.62 10.37
C ALA A 79 0.66 -0.41 11.50
N GLN A 80 0.61 -1.71 11.17
CA GLN A 80 0.60 -2.80 12.15
C GLN A 80 1.88 -2.82 12.99
N ALA A 81 3.04 -2.64 12.37
CA ALA A 81 4.31 -2.59 13.08
C ALA A 81 4.37 -1.37 14.03
N GLY A 82 3.95 -0.18 13.58
CA GLY A 82 3.88 1.02 14.42
C GLY A 82 2.97 0.81 15.63
N LYS A 83 1.82 0.18 15.43
CA LYS A 83 0.91 -0.20 16.53
C LYS A 83 1.57 -1.18 17.51
N ALA A 84 2.18 -2.25 17.01
CA ALA A 84 2.82 -3.27 17.85
C ALA A 84 3.95 -2.69 18.72
N TYR A 85 4.76 -1.77 18.18
CA TYR A 85 5.79 -1.07 18.95
C TYR A 85 5.20 -0.21 20.06
N LYS A 86 4.15 0.57 19.76
CA LYS A 86 3.47 1.42 20.75
C LYS A 86 2.82 0.60 21.87
N ASP A 87 2.16 -0.50 21.52
CA ASP A 87 1.53 -1.40 22.49
C ASP A 87 2.60 -2.08 23.37
N GLY A 88 3.73 -2.50 22.78
CA GLY A 88 4.87 -3.07 23.51
C GLY A 88 5.55 -2.10 24.48
N GLU A 89 5.76 -0.84 24.06
CA GLU A 89 6.30 0.21 24.93
C GLU A 89 5.37 0.52 26.11
N THR A 90 4.05 0.54 25.85
CA THR A 90 3.04 0.77 26.89
C THR A 90 3.07 -0.33 27.95
N VAL A 91 3.05 -1.61 27.53
CA VAL A 91 3.13 -2.76 28.44
C VAL A 91 4.42 -2.76 29.27
N SER A 92 5.56 -2.42 28.64
CA SER A 92 6.85 -2.33 29.34
C SER A 92 6.82 -1.24 30.42
N THR A 93 6.22 -0.09 30.12
CA THR A 93 6.15 1.05 31.05
C THR A 93 5.25 0.73 32.24
N GLU A 94 4.08 0.14 32.02
CA GLU A 94 3.17 -0.29 33.09
C GLU A 94 3.80 -1.35 34.01
N THR A 95 4.53 -2.31 33.43
CA THR A 95 5.22 -3.36 34.18
C THR A 95 6.36 -2.81 35.05
N ILE A 96 7.08 -1.80 34.56
CA ILE A 96 8.12 -1.11 35.34
C ILE A 96 7.47 -0.28 36.46
N ALA A 97 6.39 0.43 36.17
CA ALA A 97 5.68 1.25 37.15
C ALA A 97 5.08 0.40 38.29
N SER A 98 4.51 -0.76 37.98
CA SER A 98 3.94 -1.67 38.99
C SER A 98 5.03 -2.28 39.89
N LYS A 99 6.15 -2.73 39.32
CA LYS A 99 7.27 -3.27 40.10
C LYS A 99 8.03 -2.20 40.90
N GLY A 100 8.08 -0.97 40.40
CA GLY A 100 8.70 0.17 41.09
C GLY A 100 7.88 0.69 42.27
N ALA A 101 6.56 0.46 42.27
CA ALA A 101 5.66 0.85 43.37
C ALA A 101 5.60 -0.17 44.52
N GLU A 102 6.17 -1.37 44.34
CA GLU A 102 6.25 -2.42 45.36
C GLU A 102 7.57 -2.41 46.17
N LEU A 103 8.45 -1.42 45.93
CA LEU A 103 9.69 -1.17 46.69
C LEU A 103 9.56 0.09 47.54
#